data_AF-A0A6P4DAY7-F1
#
_entry.id   AF-A0A6P4DAY7-F1
#
_cell.length_a   1.000
_cell.length_b   1.000
_cell.length_c   1.000
_cell.angle_alpha   90.00
_cell.angle_beta   90.00
_cell.angle_gamma   90.00
#
_symmetry.space_group_name_H-M   'P 1'
#
loop_
_entity.id
_entity.type
_entity.pdbx_description
1 polymer ?
#
loop_
_entity_poly.entity_id
_entity_poly.type
_entity_poly.pdbx_seq_one_letter_code
_entity_poly.pdbx_strand_id
1 'polypeptide(L)'
;MGPVSFELVRAELRAKKEGNEDPSQSEMFVVTHTNKKGETDSGTQETIDHLQNLKQAGYSDDEALQTVFGKERHGRVRFYGRSVTKSSLKKDKQIRQMQQQHAEVVSTMEKNQNNLTSKLDGLTSLIKTVLQQVNPGMSAEQVQVMIEAAQQSPPDASSAPNDAR
;
A
#
# COMPACT_ATOMS: atom_id res chain seq x y z
N MET A 1 23.32 -3.16 -31.67
CA MET A 1 23.24 -4.10 -30.53
C MET A 1 22.18 -3.55 -29.59
N GLY A 2 20.99 -4.16 -29.52
CA GLY A 2 19.95 -3.71 -28.58
C GLY A 2 20.44 -3.86 -27.13
N PRO A 3 19.86 -3.10 -26.18
CA PRO A 3 20.24 -3.22 -24.78
C PRO A 3 19.99 -4.67 -24.33
N VAL A 4 21.05 -5.35 -23.86
CA VAL A 4 20.93 -6.67 -23.24
C VAL A 4 19.94 -6.51 -22.08
N SER A 5 18.87 -7.32 -22.05
CA SER A 5 17.90 -7.21 -20.97
C SER A 5 18.59 -7.55 -19.65
N PHE A 6 18.36 -6.75 -18.60
CA PHE A 6 18.90 -6.99 -17.26
C PHE A 6 18.56 -8.41 -16.75
N GLU A 7 17.47 -9.01 -17.22
CA GLU A 7 17.08 -10.39 -16.91
C GLU A 7 18.03 -11.42 -17.51
N LEU A 8 18.48 -11.24 -18.75
CA LEU A 8 19.46 -12.13 -19.38
C LEU A 8 20.80 -12.08 -18.65
N VAL A 9 21.27 -10.86 -18.33
CA VAL A 9 22.51 -10.68 -17.54
C VAL A 9 22.37 -11.34 -16.17
N ARG A 10 21.22 -11.19 -15.52
CA ARG A 10 20.96 -11.81 -14.22
C ARG A 10 20.97 -13.33 -14.30
N ALA A 11 20.32 -13.91 -15.30
CA ALA A 11 20.29 -15.36 -15.50
C ALA A 11 21.69 -15.91 -15.78
N GLU A 12 22.50 -15.21 -16.58
CA GLU A 12 23.88 -15.60 -16.86
C GLU A 12 24.75 -15.55 -15.61
N LEU A 13 24.61 -14.52 -14.78
CA LEU A 13 25.35 -14.40 -13.51
C LEU A 13 24.95 -15.47 -12.50
N ARG A 14 23.65 -15.77 -12.37
CA ARG A 14 23.16 -16.87 -11.54
C ARG A 14 23.75 -18.21 -11.95
N ALA A 15 23.80 -18.48 -13.26
CA ALA A 15 24.38 -19.72 -13.79
C ALA A 15 25.87 -19.88 -13.50
N LYS A 16 26.60 -18.77 -13.30
CA LYS A 16 28.04 -18.76 -12.98
C LYS A 16 28.33 -18.85 -11.48
N LYS A 17 27.35 -18.56 -10.62
CA LYS A 17 27.51 -18.63 -9.16
C LYS A 17 27.16 -20.02 -8.63
N GLU A 18 27.98 -20.51 -7.72
CA GLU A 18 27.69 -21.71 -6.94
C GLU A 18 26.43 -21.44 -6.09
N GLY A 19 25.43 -22.32 -6.19
CA GLY A 19 24.15 -22.16 -5.48
C GLY A 19 23.04 -21.41 -6.24
N ASN A 20 23.27 -20.97 -7.48
CA ASN A 20 22.25 -20.27 -8.30
C ASN A 20 21.71 -19.00 -7.61
N GLU A 21 22.52 -18.37 -6.76
CA GLU A 21 22.16 -17.19 -5.99
C GLU A 21 21.98 -15.97 -6.90
N ASP A 22 21.04 -15.09 -6.53
CA ASP A 22 20.84 -13.82 -7.24
C ASP A 22 22.11 -12.96 -7.18
N PRO A 23 22.55 -12.37 -8.32
CA PRO A 23 23.69 -11.46 -8.32
C PRO A 23 23.38 -10.20 -7.53
N SER A 24 24.42 -9.68 -6.88
CA SER A 24 24.32 -8.43 -6.15
C SER A 24 24.23 -7.24 -7.12
N GLN A 25 23.79 -6.10 -6.59
CA GLN A 25 23.64 -4.88 -7.39
C GLN A 25 24.99 -4.38 -7.94
N SER A 26 26.08 -4.55 -7.19
CA SER A 26 27.42 -4.14 -7.61
C SER A 26 27.92 -5.00 -8.77
N GLU A 27 27.65 -6.31 -8.72
CA GLU A 27 27.94 -7.25 -9.82
C GLU A 27 27.15 -6.91 -11.08
N MET A 28 25.85 -6.64 -10.93
CA MET A 28 25.01 -6.20 -12.06
C MET A 28 25.54 -4.89 -12.68
N PHE A 29 25.98 -3.93 -11.85
CA PHE A 29 26.54 -2.66 -12.33
C PHE A 29 27.81 -2.88 -13.15
N VAL A 30 28.78 -3.63 -12.61
CA VAL A 30 30.05 -3.95 -13.29
C VAL A 30 29.77 -4.61 -14.64
N VAL A 31 28.95 -5.67 -14.68
CA VAL A 31 28.72 -6.40 -15.94
C VAL A 31 27.96 -5.58 -16.98
N THR A 32 27.01 -4.74 -16.56
CA THR A 32 26.22 -3.94 -17.50
C THR A 32 26.96 -2.73 -18.05
N HIS A 33 27.98 -2.24 -17.35
CA HIS A 33 28.77 -1.09 -17.76
C HIS A 33 30.18 -1.44 -18.25
N THR A 34 30.56 -2.72 -18.20
CA THR A 34 31.79 -3.24 -18.83
C THR A 34 31.44 -3.85 -20.18
N ASN A 35 32.16 -3.46 -21.23
CA ASN A 35 31.92 -4.03 -22.55
C ASN A 35 32.44 -5.49 -22.66
N LYS A 36 32.15 -6.18 -23.76
CA LYS A 36 32.59 -7.59 -23.97
C LYS A 36 34.12 -7.77 -24.00
N LYS A 37 34.88 -6.70 -24.19
CA LYS A 37 36.35 -6.70 -24.18
C LYS A 37 36.94 -6.40 -22.79
N GLY A 38 36.09 -6.11 -21.79
CA GLY A 38 36.55 -5.71 -20.46
C GLY A 38 36.86 -4.21 -20.35
N GLU A 39 36.53 -3.40 -21.35
CA GLU A 39 36.81 -1.97 -21.35
C GLU A 39 35.58 -1.17 -20.89
N THR A 40 35.86 -0.08 -20.19
CA THR A 40 34.88 0.78 -19.53
C THR A 40 35.34 2.25 -19.67
N ASP A 41 34.41 3.20 -19.67
CA ASP A 41 34.79 4.62 -19.63
C ASP A 41 35.48 4.99 -18.30
N SER A 42 36.25 6.07 -18.29
CA SER A 42 37.07 6.44 -17.13
C SER A 42 36.23 6.70 -15.86
N GLY A 43 35.07 7.34 -15.98
CA GLY A 43 34.21 7.66 -14.83
C GLY A 43 33.55 6.42 -14.25
N THR A 44 33.13 5.49 -15.11
CA THR A 44 32.60 4.20 -14.70
C THR A 44 33.71 3.34 -14.08
N GLN A 45 34.94 3.38 -14.61
CA GLN A 45 36.07 2.66 -14.03
C GLN A 45 36.40 3.15 -12.62
N GLU A 46 36.47 4.48 -12.40
CA GLU A 46 36.65 5.07 -11.07
C GLU A 46 35.56 4.63 -10.09
N THR A 47 34.32 4.54 -10.57
CA THR A 47 33.17 4.09 -9.79
C THR A 47 33.30 2.61 -9.41
N ILE A 48 33.73 1.76 -10.34
CA ILE A 48 34.00 0.33 -10.10
C ILE A 48 35.12 0.16 -9.07
N ASP A 49 36.22 0.89 -9.22
CA ASP A 49 37.36 0.83 -8.31
C ASP A 49 36.96 1.26 -6.89
N HIS A 50 36.15 2.32 -6.77
CA HIS A 50 35.64 2.77 -5.48
C HIS A 50 34.74 1.70 -4.81
N LEU A 51 33.87 1.04 -5.57
CA LEU A 51 33.06 -0.08 -5.05
C LEU A 51 33.92 -1.24 -4.56
N GLN A 52 34.97 -1.60 -5.31
CA GLN A 52 35.89 -2.67 -4.92
C GLN A 52 36.66 -2.32 -3.64
N ASN A 53 37.14 -1.08 -3.52
CA ASN A 53 37.84 -0.62 -2.32
C ASN A 53 36.95 -0.67 -1.07
N LEU A 54 35.67 -0.27 -1.18
CA LEU A 54 34.73 -0.36 -0.06
C LEU A 54 34.46 -1.81 0.34
N LYS A 55 34.33 -2.72 -0.64
CA LYS A 55 34.17 -4.15 -0.39
C LYS A 55 35.40 -4.75 0.32
N GLN A 56 36.61 -4.35 -0.08
CA GLN A 56 37.85 -4.74 0.61
C GLN A 56 37.95 -4.17 2.03
N ALA A 57 37.38 -2.98 2.26
CA ALA A 57 37.27 -2.38 3.58
C ALA A 57 36.18 -3.01 4.48
N GLY A 58 35.49 -4.07 4.01
CA GLY A 58 34.52 -4.83 4.79
C GLY A 58 33.08 -4.32 4.70
N TYR A 59 32.78 -3.38 3.81
CA TYR A 59 31.39 -2.94 3.57
C TYR A 59 30.61 -4.04 2.85
N SER A 60 29.33 -4.19 3.21
CA SER A 60 28.42 -5.02 2.41
C SER A 60 28.17 -4.40 1.03
N ASP A 61 27.77 -5.22 0.04
CA ASP A 61 27.50 -4.73 -1.33
C ASP A 61 26.46 -3.59 -1.34
N ASP A 62 25.46 -3.67 -0.47
CA ASP A 62 24.43 -2.63 -0.30
C ASP A 62 24.98 -1.32 0.28
N GLU A 63 25.87 -1.40 1.28
CA GLU A 63 26.48 -0.21 1.90
C GLU A 63 27.48 0.44 0.96
N ALA A 64 28.27 -0.35 0.23
CA ALA A 64 29.20 0.15 -0.77
C ALA A 64 28.48 0.95 -1.86
N LEU A 65 27.38 0.40 -2.41
CA LEU A 65 26.56 1.09 -3.39
C LEU A 65 25.89 2.35 -2.85
N GLN A 66 25.35 2.28 -1.64
CA GLN A 66 24.75 3.46 -1.02
C GLN A 66 25.81 4.53 -0.73
N THR A 67 27.06 4.16 -0.50
CA THR A 67 28.16 5.12 -0.29
C THR A 67 28.54 5.78 -1.61
N VAL A 68 28.67 5.00 -2.69
CA VAL A 68 29.08 5.50 -4.01
C VAL A 68 27.97 6.30 -4.70
N PHE A 69 26.76 5.76 -4.74
CA PHE A 69 25.63 6.35 -5.47
C PHE A 69 24.66 7.11 -4.56
N GLY A 70 24.85 7.06 -3.25
CA GLY A 70 23.89 7.57 -2.28
C GLY A 70 22.65 6.69 -2.15
N LYS A 71 21.71 7.09 -1.29
CA LYS A 71 20.41 6.42 -1.15
C LYS A 71 19.65 6.40 -2.48
N GLU A 72 19.09 5.23 -2.82
CA GLU A 72 18.24 5.03 -4.00
C GLU A 72 17.00 5.94 -3.95
N ARG A 73 16.79 6.74 -5.01
CA ARG A 73 15.68 7.70 -5.14
C ARG A 73 15.22 7.78 -6.60
N HIS A 74 14.02 8.34 -6.80
CA HIS A 74 13.55 8.70 -8.13
C HIS A 74 14.55 9.65 -8.81
N GLY A 75 14.84 9.44 -10.10
CA GLY A 75 15.83 10.22 -10.85
C GLY A 75 17.30 9.84 -10.62
N ARG A 76 17.58 8.82 -9.79
CA ARG A 76 18.93 8.27 -9.58
C ARG A 76 19.13 6.97 -10.35
N VAL A 77 20.39 6.58 -10.58
CA VAL A 77 20.78 5.36 -11.28
C VAL A 77 20.09 4.15 -10.65
N ARG A 78 19.43 3.33 -11.48
CA ARG A 78 18.72 2.11 -11.07
C ARG A 78 19.53 0.89 -11.47
N PHE A 79 19.93 0.07 -10.49
CA PHE A 79 20.84 -1.05 -10.72
C PHE A 79 20.15 -2.34 -11.19
N TYR A 80 18.84 -2.48 -10.96
CA TYR A 80 18.05 -3.64 -11.39
C TYR A 80 17.05 -3.32 -12.51
N GLY A 81 17.26 -2.23 -13.26
CA GLY A 81 16.34 -1.79 -14.32
C GLY A 81 15.04 -1.16 -13.78
N ARG A 82 13.91 -1.41 -14.45
CA ARG A 82 12.59 -0.84 -14.11
C ARG A 82 11.89 -1.49 -12.90
N SER A 83 12.52 -2.49 -12.28
CA SER A 83 11.92 -3.32 -11.23
C SER A 83 11.67 -2.60 -9.89
N VAL A 84 10.92 -3.26 -9.00
CA VAL A 84 10.47 -2.76 -7.69
C VAL A 84 11.67 -2.35 -6.82
N THR A 85 11.70 -1.10 -6.34
CA THR A 85 12.76 -0.58 -5.47
C THR A 85 12.53 -0.98 -4.01
N LYS A 86 13.58 -0.95 -3.17
CA LYS A 86 13.44 -1.14 -1.71
C LYS A 86 12.45 -0.14 -1.09
N SER A 87 12.35 1.07 -1.66
CA SER A 87 11.36 2.09 -1.26
C SER A 87 9.93 1.73 -1.67
N SER A 88 9.72 1.04 -2.80
CA SER A 88 8.40 0.52 -3.16
C SER A 88 7.92 -0.57 -2.19
N LEU A 89 8.80 -1.49 -1.78
CA LEU A 89 8.45 -2.50 -0.77
C LEU A 89 8.04 -1.89 0.59
N LYS A 90 8.68 -0.78 0.98
CA LYS A 90 8.28 -0.02 2.19
C LYS A 90 6.89 0.60 2.06
N LYS A 91 6.55 1.13 0.87
CA LYS A 91 5.19 1.64 0.59
C LYS A 91 4.16 0.51 0.67
N ASP A 92 4.47 -0.67 0.17
CA ASP A 92 3.54 -1.81 0.24
C ASP A 92 3.24 -2.27 1.68
N LYS A 93 4.25 -2.21 2.57
CA LYS A 93 4.04 -2.46 4.01
C LYS A 93 3.14 -1.40 4.64
N GLN A 94 3.36 -0.12 4.31
CA GLN A 94 2.56 0.99 4.81
C GLN A 94 1.11 0.93 4.30
N ILE A 95 0.92 0.60 3.02
CA ILE A 95 -0.39 0.40 2.40
C ILE A 95 -1.14 -0.74 3.09
N ARG A 96 -0.48 -1.87 3.34
CA ARG A 96 -1.10 -2.99 4.08
C ARG A 96 -1.52 -2.61 5.49
N GLN A 97 -0.70 -1.85 6.21
CA GLN A 97 -1.04 -1.38 7.56
C GLN A 97 -2.25 -0.44 7.52
N MET A 98 -2.29 0.50 6.57
CA MET A 98 -3.44 1.38 6.39
C MET A 98 -4.71 0.62 6.04
N GLN A 99 -4.63 -0.39 5.17
CA GLN A 99 -5.76 -1.25 4.81
C GLN A 99 -6.30 -2.01 6.03
N GLN A 100 -5.41 -2.52 6.89
CA GLN A 100 -5.81 -3.21 8.11
C GLN A 100 -6.50 -2.27 9.11
N GLN A 101 -5.96 -1.07 9.32
CA GLN A 101 -6.59 -0.04 10.16
C GLN A 101 -7.96 0.36 9.62
N HIS A 102 -8.07 0.55 8.31
CA HIS A 102 -9.34 0.87 7.66
C HIS A 102 -10.37 -0.26 7.86
N ALA A 103 -9.97 -1.51 7.68
CA ALA A 103 -10.86 -2.66 7.90
C ALA A 103 -11.37 -2.75 9.36
N GLU A 104 -10.52 -2.44 10.34
CA GLU A 104 -10.92 -2.41 11.75
C GLU A 104 -11.93 -1.29 12.05
N VAL A 105 -11.70 -0.09 11.51
CA VAL A 105 -12.63 1.05 11.65
C VAL A 105 -13.98 0.73 11.01
N VAL A 106 -13.99 0.18 9.79
CA VAL A 106 -15.23 -0.23 9.11
C VAL A 106 -15.99 -1.29 9.91
N SER A 107 -15.30 -2.33 10.40
CA SER A 107 -15.95 -3.35 11.24
C SER A 107 -16.55 -2.77 12.53
N THR A 108 -15.88 -1.79 13.12
CA THR A 108 -16.37 -1.11 14.33
C THR A 108 -17.60 -0.26 14.03
N MET A 109 -17.59 0.47 12.90
CA MET A 109 -18.75 1.22 12.43
C MET A 109 -19.94 0.32 12.11
N GLU A 110 -19.73 -0.81 11.43
CA GLU A 110 -20.80 -1.78 11.12
C GLU A 110 -21.43 -2.35 12.39
N LYS A 111 -20.60 -2.71 13.40
CA LYS A 111 -21.11 -3.16 14.71
C LYS A 111 -21.94 -2.08 15.40
N ASN A 112 -21.47 -0.84 15.38
CA ASN A 112 -22.19 0.28 15.98
C ASN A 112 -23.51 0.56 15.25
N GLN A 113 -23.51 0.49 13.91
CA GLN A 113 -24.71 0.65 13.10
C GLN A 113 -25.73 -0.44 13.41
N ASN A 114 -25.31 -1.71 13.47
CA ASN A 114 -26.18 -2.82 13.84
C ASN A 114 -26.73 -2.70 15.27
N ASN A 115 -25.92 -2.20 16.22
CA ASN A 115 -26.38 -1.90 17.58
C ASN A 115 -27.45 -0.78 17.60
N LEU A 116 -27.26 0.27 16.79
CA LEU A 116 -28.23 1.36 16.68
C LEU A 116 -29.53 0.89 16.02
N THR A 117 -29.44 0.13 14.92
CA THR A 117 -30.62 -0.44 14.24
C THR A 117 -31.43 -1.32 15.18
N SER A 118 -30.78 -2.26 15.89
CA SER A 118 -31.48 -3.13 16.85
C SER A 118 -32.14 -2.37 18.00
N LYS A 119 -31.53 -1.28 18.49
CA LYS A 119 -32.15 -0.40 19.50
C LYS A 119 -33.36 0.34 18.94
N LEU A 120 -33.28 0.85 17.70
CA LEU A 120 -34.39 1.51 17.02
C LEU A 120 -35.56 0.54 16.79
N ASP A 121 -35.29 -0.70 16.41
CA ASP A 121 -36.31 -1.74 16.26
C ASP A 121 -36.99 -2.04 17.60
N GLY A 122 -36.21 -2.15 18.68
CA GLY A 122 -36.73 -2.33 20.03
C GLY A 122 -37.64 -1.19 20.49
N LEU A 123 -37.24 0.06 20.25
CA LEU A 123 -38.07 1.24 20.54
C LEU A 123 -39.34 1.26 19.68
N THR A 124 -39.24 0.90 18.41
CA THR A 124 -40.37 0.81 17.48
C THR A 124 -41.41 -0.19 17.98
N SER A 125 -40.98 -1.36 18.45
CA SER A 125 -41.84 -2.38 19.06
C SER A 125 -42.53 -1.89 20.34
N LEU A 126 -41.80 -1.17 21.20
CA LEU A 126 -42.36 -0.59 22.42
C LEU A 126 -43.44 0.45 22.10
N ILE A 127 -43.17 1.36 21.18
CA ILE A 127 -44.13 2.39 20.74
C ILE A 127 -45.39 1.75 20.17
N LYS A 128 -45.24 0.71 19.34
CA LYS A 128 -46.38 -0.05 18.79
C LYS A 128 -47.26 -0.62 19.91
N THR A 129 -46.64 -1.19 20.94
CA THR A 129 -47.35 -1.76 22.10
C THR A 129 -48.10 -0.68 22.87
N VAL A 130 -47.45 0.46 23.15
CA VAL A 130 -48.08 1.58 23.87
C VAL A 130 -49.26 2.16 23.07
N LEU A 131 -49.09 2.37 21.76
CA LEU A 131 -50.14 2.91 20.88
C LEU A 131 -51.39 2.01 20.85
N GLN A 132 -51.19 0.69 20.83
CA GLN A 132 -52.29 -0.28 20.90
C GLN A 132 -53.00 -0.27 22.26
N GLN A 133 -52.26 -0.08 23.35
CA GLN A 133 -52.84 0.02 24.69
C GLN A 133 -53.68 1.29 24.87
N VAL A 134 -53.22 2.43 24.39
CA VAL A 134 -53.94 3.71 24.53
C VAL A 134 -55.11 3.83 23.55
N ASN A 135 -55.06 3.12 22.41
CA ASN A 135 -56.12 3.12 21.39
C ASN A 135 -56.55 1.68 21.01
N PRO A 136 -57.36 0.99 21.83
CA PRO A 136 -57.75 -0.41 21.61
C PRO A 136 -58.57 -0.64 20.33
N GLY A 137 -59.20 0.41 19.78
CA GLY A 137 -59.95 0.36 18.53
C GLY A 137 -59.11 0.56 17.27
N MET A 138 -57.80 0.83 17.41
CA MET A 138 -56.89 1.03 16.28
C MET A 138 -56.30 -0.30 15.82
N SER A 139 -56.41 -0.61 14.53
CA SER A 139 -55.87 -1.84 13.96
C SER A 139 -54.33 -1.85 13.96
N ALA A 140 -53.73 -3.03 14.00
CA ALA A 140 -52.28 -3.19 13.97
C ALA A 140 -51.64 -2.60 12.69
N GLU A 141 -52.37 -2.61 11.58
CA GLU A 141 -51.95 -2.02 10.30
C GLU A 141 -51.90 -0.49 10.37
N GLN A 142 -52.91 0.15 10.98
CA GLN A 142 -52.92 1.60 11.15
C GLN A 142 -51.77 2.09 12.04
N VAL A 143 -51.46 1.35 13.11
CA VAL A 143 -50.31 1.67 13.98
C VAL A 143 -49.00 1.55 13.22
N GLN A 144 -48.86 0.54 12.37
CA GLN A 144 -47.66 0.33 11.54
C GLN A 144 -47.45 1.48 10.56
N VAL A 145 -48.50 1.92 9.86
CA VAL A 145 -48.47 3.05 8.92
C VAL A 145 -48.05 4.36 9.60
N MET A 146 -48.53 4.62 10.82
CA MET A 146 -48.14 5.82 11.57
C MET A 146 -46.66 5.83 11.95
N ILE A 147 -46.13 4.68 12.36
CA ILE A 147 -44.71 4.52 12.72
C ILE A 147 -43.83 4.74 11.49
N GLU A 148 -44.18 4.14 10.36
CA GLU A 148 -43.43 4.28 9.11
C GLU A 148 -43.43 5.73 8.59
N ALA A 149 -44.56 6.42 8.69
CA ALA A 149 -44.66 7.84 8.33
C ALA A 149 -43.75 8.72 9.21
N ALA A 150 -43.62 8.42 10.51
CA ALA A 150 -42.74 9.16 11.41
C ALA A 150 -41.25 8.92 11.10
N GLN A 151 -40.88 7.70 10.70
CA GLN A 151 -39.50 7.33 10.34
C GLN A 151 -39.02 7.94 9.01
N GLN A 152 -39.93 8.29 8.11
CA GLN A 152 -39.62 8.87 6.79
C GLN A 152 -39.53 10.41 6.78
N SER A 153 -39.59 11.07 7.94
CA SER A 153 -39.42 12.53 8.00
C SER A 153 -38.09 12.95 7.36
N PRO A 154 -38.08 13.93 6.43
CA PRO A 154 -36.86 14.30 5.72
C PRO A 154 -35.80 14.83 6.70
N PRO A 155 -34.50 14.60 6.43
CA PRO A 155 -33.45 15.21 7.23
C PRO A 155 -33.56 16.73 7.13
N ASP A 156 -33.52 17.42 8.28
CA ASP A 156 -33.46 18.88 8.32
C ASP A 156 -32.34 19.38 7.40
N ALA A 157 -32.71 20.22 6.42
CA ALA A 157 -31.82 20.77 5.39
C ALA A 157 -30.79 21.79 5.93
N SER A 158 -30.41 21.73 7.22
CA SER A 158 -29.54 22.72 7.87
C SER A 158 -28.05 22.39 7.80
N SER A 159 -27.66 21.25 7.24
CA SER A 159 -26.24 20.89 7.06
C SER A 159 -25.77 21.10 5.62
N ALA A 160 -25.75 22.36 5.18
CA ALA A 160 -24.92 22.74 4.03
C ALA A 160 -23.44 22.74 4.48
N PRO A 161 -22.51 22.12 3.73
CA PRO A 161 -21.10 22.26 4.02
C PRO A 161 -20.68 23.69 3.72
N ASN A 162 -20.12 24.37 4.71
CA ASN A 162 -19.55 25.69 4.55
C ASN A 162 -18.23 25.51 3.77
N ASP A 163 -18.30 25.49 2.44
CA ASP A 163 -17.13 25.55 1.57
C ASP A 163 -16.50 26.93 1.70
N ALA A 164 -15.55 27.05 2.63
CA ALA A 164 -14.68 28.20 2.74
C ALA A 164 -13.49 28.05 1.78
N ARG A 165 -13.41 29.04 0.90
CA ARG A 165 -12.44 29.36 -0.15
C ARG A 165 -10.97 29.27 0.25
#